data_AF-A0A7N5K5U4-F1
#
_entry.id   AF-A0A7N5K5U4-F1
#
_cell.length_a   1.000
_cell.length_b   1.000
_cell.length_c   1.000
_cell.angle_alpha   90.00
_cell.angle_beta   90.00
_cell.angle_gamma   90.00
#
_symmetry.space_group_name_H-M   'P 1'
#
loop_
_entity.id
_entity.type
_entity.pdbx_description
1 polymer ?
#
loop_
_entity_poly.entity_id
_entity_poly.type
_entity_poly.pdbx_seq_one_letter_code
_entity_poly.pdbx_strand_id
1 'polypeptide(L)' 'MGNQLAPVPPFLPHLQALHVVVVGLDAAGKTSLLYRLKFQEFVKSAPTKGFNMEKIRV' A
#
# COMPACT_ATOMS: atom_id res chain seq x y z
N MET A 1 -15.89 -10.25 2.09
CA MET A 1 -15.14 -11.50 2.34
C MET A 1 -13.65 -11.15 2.26
N GLY A 2 -12.96 -11.01 3.41
CA GLY A 2 -11.49 -10.92 3.50
C GLY A 2 -10.83 -9.53 3.32
N ASN A 3 -10.98 -8.61 4.28
CA ASN A 3 -10.24 -7.34 4.31
C ASN A 3 -9.02 -7.35 5.24
N GLN A 4 -8.65 -8.51 5.80
CA GLN A 4 -7.63 -8.58 6.84
C GLN A 4 -6.23 -8.58 6.21
N LEU A 5 -5.42 -7.57 6.55
CA LEU A 5 -3.99 -7.62 6.27
C LEU A 5 -3.37 -8.76 7.08
N ALA A 6 -2.47 -9.52 6.45
CA ALA A 6 -1.75 -10.57 7.15
C ALA A 6 -0.92 -9.96 8.31
N PRO A 7 -0.80 -10.66 9.45
CA PRO A 7 0.04 -10.20 10.53
C PRO A 7 1.48 -9.99 10.05
N VAL A 8 2.11 -8.92 10.57
CA VAL A 8 3.48 -8.53 10.20
C VAL A 8 4.43 -9.70 10.52
N PRO A 9 5.20 -10.20 9.54
CA PRO A 9 6.05 -11.35 9.78
C PRO A 9 7.19 -11.03 10.78
N PRO A 10 7.61 -12.00 11.60
CA PRO A 10 8.55 -11.79 12.71
C PRO A 10 9.97 -11.40 12.28
N PHE A 11 10.31 -11.52 10.99
CA PHE A 11 11.61 -11.12 10.47
C PHE A 11 11.72 -9.62 10.17
N LEU A 12 10.60 -8.88 10.18
CA LEU A 12 10.66 -7.44 9.97
C LEU A 12 11.22 -6.78 11.23
N PRO A 13 12.39 -6.10 11.16
CA PRO A 13 12.94 -5.40 12.31
C PRO A 13 11.93 -4.37 12.82
N HIS A 14 11.96 -4.08 14.13
CA HIS A 14 11.11 -3.07 14.75
C HIS A 14 11.57 -1.66 14.33
N LEU A 15 11.36 -1.36 13.04
CA LEU A 15 11.68 -0.08 12.42
C LEU A 15 10.55 0.89 12.77
N GLN A 16 10.92 2.01 13.39
CA GLN A 16 9.97 3.08 13.72
C GLN A 16 9.32 3.70 12.47
N ALA A 17 9.97 3.60 11.31
CA ALA A 17 9.44 4.00 10.01
C ALA A 17 10.12 3.22 8.87
N LEU A 18 9.33 2.76 7.88
CA LEU A 18 9.84 2.18 6.63
C LEU A 18 9.51 3.10 5.46
N HIS A 19 10.47 3.27 4.55
CA HIS A 19 10.25 3.91 3.25
C HIS A 19 10.20 2.82 2.18
N VAL A 20 9.01 2.59 1.62
CA VAL A 20 8.76 1.53 0.63
C VAL A 20 8.43 2.16 -0.71
N VAL A 21 9.07 1.69 -1.78
CA VAL A 21 8.78 2.10 -3.16
C VAL A 21 8.07 0.94 -3.87
N VAL A 22 6.88 1.20 -4.41
CA VAL A 22 6.10 0.24 -5.20
C VAL A 22 6.34 0.50 -6.69
N VAL A 23 6.92 -0.48 -7.40
CA VAL A 23 7.26 -0.39 -8.83
C VAL A 23 6.43 -1.41 -9.63
N GLY A 24 6.11 -1.10 -10.89
CA GLY A 24 5.37 -2.01 -11.78
C GLY A 24 4.86 -1.29 -13.03
N LEU A 25 4.39 -2.07 -14.00
CA LEU A 25 3.85 -1.59 -15.28
C LEU A 25 2.63 -0.67 -15.11
N ASP A 26 2.24 0.01 -16.18
CA ASP A 26 1.00 0.78 -16.19
C ASP A 26 -0.20 -0.13 -15.86
N ALA A 27 -1.20 0.43 -15.19
CA ALA A 27 -2.39 -0.27 -14.70
C ALA A 27 -2.16 -1.50 -13.78
N ALA A 28 -0.94 -1.76 -13.30
CA ALA A 28 -0.64 -2.88 -12.39
C ALA A 28 -1.29 -2.76 -10.98
N GLY A 29 -2.14 -1.74 -10.73
CA GLY A 29 -2.88 -1.61 -9.48
C GLY A 29 -2.10 -1.01 -8.30
N LYS A 30 -0.93 -0.40 -8.54
CA LYS A 30 -0.06 0.18 -7.49
C LYS A 30 -0.80 1.16 -6.57
N THR A 31 -1.60 2.06 -7.16
CA THR A 31 -2.38 3.06 -6.42
C THR A 31 -3.51 2.41 -5.63
N SER A 32 -4.19 1.42 -6.21
CA SER A 32 -5.22 0.64 -5.51
C SER A 32 -4.64 -0.12 -4.32
N LEU A 33 -3.42 -0.64 -4.42
CA LEU A 33 -2.70 -1.28 -3.32
C LEU A 33 -2.40 -0.27 -2.20
N LEU A 34 -1.81 0.90 -2.53
CA LEU A 34 -1.51 1.93 -1.53
C LEU A 34 -2.77 2.39 -0.80
N TYR A 35 -3.89 2.58 -1.53
CA TYR A 35 -5.16 2.99 -0.93
C TYR A 35 -5.77 1.89 -0.08
N ARG A 36 -5.67 0.63 -0.50
CA ARG A 36 -6.11 -0.50 0.33
C ARG A 36 -5.32 -0.58 1.63
N LEU A 37 -4.01 -0.38 1.59
CA LEU A 37 -3.19 -0.35 2.81
C LEU A 37 -3.58 0.82 3.72
N LYS A 38 -3.85 1.99 3.14
CA LYS A 38 -4.18 3.22 3.88
C LYS A 38 -5.58 3.18 4.51
N PHE A 39 -6.57 2.70 3.79
CA PHE A 39 -7.99 2.80 4.17
C PHE A 39 -8.60 1.46 4.63
N GLN A 40 -7.87 0.34 4.50
CA GLN A 40 -8.37 -1.01 4.81
C GLN A 40 -9.62 -1.41 4.00
N GLU A 41 -9.86 -0.75 2.87
CA GLU A 41 -11.00 -0.99 1.98
C GLU A 41 -10.60 -0.86 0.51
N PHE A 42 -11.46 -1.35 -0.38
CA PHE A 42 -11.27 -1.22 -1.82
C PHE A 42 -11.91 0.07 -2.31
N VAL A 43 -11.10 1.09 -2.53
CA VAL A 43 -11.52 2.36 -3.12
C VAL A 43 -11.30 2.32 -4.64
N LYS A 44 -12.25 2.88 -5.40
CA LYS A 44 -12.08 3.08 -6.84
C LYS A 44 -10.96 4.11 -7.08
N SER A 45 -9.80 3.65 -7.54
CA SER A 45 -8.66 4.51 -7.84
C SER A 45 -8.75 5.11 -9.25
N ALA A 46 -8.27 6.35 -9.40
CA ALA A 46 -8.04 6.99 -10.69
C ALA A 46 -6.57 6.82 -11.14
N PRO A 47 -6.26 6.94 -12.46
CA PRO A 47 -4.88 6.95 -12.94
C PRO A 47 -4.06 8.04 -12.26
N THR A 48 -2.86 7.68 -11.80
CA THR A 48 -1.96 8.62 -11.13
C THR A 48 -1.23 9.46 -12.16
N LYS A 49 -1.25 10.79 -12.00
CA LYS A 49 -0.41 11.69 -12.80
C LYS A 49 1.00 11.74 -12.19
N GLY A 50 1.95 11.05 -12.80
CA GLY A 50 3.35 11.06 -12.36
C GLY A 50 3.62 10.11 -11.18
N PHE A 51 3.49 10.60 -9.93
CA PHE A 51 3.93 9.91 -8.72
C PHE A 51 2.95 10.14 -7.55
N ASN A 52 2.86 9.17 -6.62
CA ASN A 52 2.03 9.25 -5.41
C ASN A 52 2.79 8.75 -4.17
N MET A 53 2.76 9.51 -3.07
CA MET A 53 3.36 9.14 -1.80
C MET A 53 2.32 9.15 -0.69
N GLU A 54 2.19 8.05 0.04
CA GLU A 54 1.22 7.89 1.13
C GLU A 54 1.92 7.52 2.44
N LYS A 55 1.58 8.21 3.54
CA LYS A 55 1.99 7.80 4.88
C LYS A 55 0.96 6.83 5.45
N ILE A 56 1.30 5.55 5.49
CA ILE A 56 0.44 4.49 6.03
C ILE A 56 0.85 4.21 7.48
N ARG A 57 -0.14 4.06 8.37
CA ARG A 57 0.05 3.52 9.71
C ARG A 57 -0.61 2.15 9.72
N VAL A 58 0.17 1.12 10.03
CA VAL A 58 -0.27 -0.28 10.14
C VAL A 58 -0.54 -0.57 11.61
#